data_AF-A0A2G8K0S8-F1
#
_entry.id   AF-A0A2G8K0S8-F1
#
_cell.length_a   1.000
_cell.length_b   1.000
_cell.length_c   1.000
_cell.angle_alpha   90.00
_cell.angle_beta   90.00
_cell.angle_gamma   90.00
#
_symmetry.space_group_name_H-M   'P 1'
#
loop_
_entity.id
_entity.type
_entity.pdbx_description
1 polymer ?
#
loop_
_entity_poly.entity_id
_entity_poly.type
_entity_poly.pdbx_seq_one_letter_code
_entity_poly.pdbx_strand_id
1 'polypeptide(L)'
;MWVTTIVNTTSYEEGGRIGFRRLFSYISGDNSQNVRIKMTKPVRKRILREEVGESGYQNNLYLVSFFVPPKFFNTHPEPLNNETFIELESSYVYAFNFSGWAYESRITEMYNNLSDFLQETDQPMVASEFSVQGYDSPRTSSGRHNEILIPVDSDFGEPTCGPTTTEQPTMLPPNGITQCLRNECPTYTERSSLSDRIVIREVSAGVYASKRSTTCNMSAVMDETYMPLRKYFLGSNSERLRIPATVPILQLGVRPERVSASCNFTYQTSFYIPERYQKAPPTRMT
;
A
#
# COMPACT_ATOMS: atom_id res chain seq x y z
N MET A 1 -18.67 9.73 14.28
CA MET A 1 -18.14 10.39 15.48
C MET A 1 -17.01 9.57 16.06
N TRP A 2 -15.92 10.24 16.40
CA TRP A 2 -14.72 9.65 16.97
C TRP A 2 -14.39 10.37 18.28
N VAL A 3 -13.80 9.66 19.24
CA VAL A 3 -13.04 10.29 20.31
C VAL A 3 -11.58 10.25 19.90
N THR A 4 -10.95 11.41 19.84
CA THR A 4 -9.61 11.61 19.29
C THR A 4 -8.71 12.23 20.35
N THR A 5 -7.45 11.80 20.43
CA THR A 5 -6.42 12.45 21.25
C THR A 5 -5.21 12.79 20.42
N ILE A 6 -4.65 13.98 20.65
CA ILE A 6 -3.41 14.44 20.04
C ILE A 6 -2.24 13.93 20.88
N VAL A 7 -1.20 13.45 20.22
CA VAL A 7 0.06 13.05 20.86
C VAL A 7 1.22 13.71 20.12
N ASN A 8 1.95 14.55 20.83
CA ASN A 8 3.16 15.18 20.32
C ASN A 8 4.38 14.29 20.61
N THR A 9 4.89 13.62 19.57
CA THR A 9 6.07 12.75 19.62
C THR A 9 6.60 12.57 18.21
N THR A 10 7.83 12.08 18.07
CA THR A 10 8.42 11.72 16.77
C THR A 10 8.20 10.23 16.43
N SER A 11 7.95 9.36 17.42
CA SER A 11 7.79 7.92 17.21
C SER A 11 6.33 7.52 16.98
N TYR A 12 6.08 6.83 15.88
CA TYR A 12 4.76 6.27 15.57
C TYR A 12 4.27 5.28 16.64
N GLU A 13 5.14 4.38 17.09
CA GLU A 13 4.82 3.37 18.09
C GLU A 13 4.48 4.01 19.43
N GLU A 14 5.28 4.98 19.87
CA GLU A 14 5.04 5.68 21.13
C GLU A 14 3.77 6.54 21.06
N GLY A 15 3.56 7.24 19.94
CA GLY A 15 2.34 8.01 19.68
C GLY A 15 1.09 7.13 19.77
N GLY A 16 1.14 5.97 19.13
CA GLY A 16 0.09 4.96 19.21
C GLY A 16 -0.15 4.43 20.63
N ARG A 17 0.92 4.17 21.40
CA ARG A 17 0.82 3.64 22.76
C ARG A 17 0.22 4.66 23.74
N ILE A 18 0.70 5.90 23.72
CA ILE A 18 0.20 6.99 24.56
C ILE A 18 -1.26 7.27 24.22
N GLY A 19 -1.57 7.46 22.93
CA GLY A 19 -2.91 7.79 22.48
C GLY A 19 -3.91 6.67 22.79
N PHE A 20 -3.55 5.41 22.54
CA PHE A 20 -4.38 4.27 22.92
C PHE A 20 -4.69 4.26 24.42
N ARG A 21 -3.68 4.48 25.28
CA ARG A 21 -3.88 4.48 26.73
C ARG A 21 -4.86 5.58 27.18
N ARG A 22 -4.72 6.80 26.66
CA ARG A 22 -5.63 7.92 26.96
C ARG A 22 -7.07 7.60 26.57
N LEU A 23 -7.27 7.13 25.34
CA LEU A 23 -8.61 6.76 24.87
C LEU A 23 -9.17 5.54 25.59
N PHE A 24 -8.32 4.59 25.99
CA PHE A 24 -8.73 3.44 26.79
C PHE A 24 -9.21 3.86 28.19
N SER A 25 -8.55 4.83 28.83
CA SER A 25 -9.04 5.43 30.08
C SER A 25 -10.42 6.08 29.89
N TYR A 26 -10.57 6.90 28.84
CA TYR A 26 -11.84 7.55 28.51
C TYR A 26 -13.00 6.54 28.39
N ILE A 27 -12.84 5.50 27.56
CA ILE A 27 -13.91 4.49 27.40
C ILE A 27 -14.10 3.60 28.64
N SER A 28 -13.11 3.55 29.54
CA SER A 28 -13.19 2.78 30.79
C SER A 28 -13.91 3.51 31.93
N GLY A 29 -14.35 4.75 31.69
CA GLY A 29 -15.09 5.57 32.66
C GLY A 29 -14.34 6.80 33.14
N ASP A 30 -13.13 7.09 32.64
CA ASP A 30 -12.43 8.34 32.95
C ASP A 30 -12.93 9.48 32.05
N ASN A 31 -14.22 9.81 32.23
CA ASN A 31 -14.95 10.82 31.48
C ASN A 31 -15.96 11.50 32.40
N SER A 32 -16.54 12.62 31.97
CA SER A 32 -17.35 13.50 32.83
C SER A 32 -18.57 12.84 33.49
N GLN A 33 -19.01 11.67 33.00
CA GLN A 33 -20.18 10.96 33.51
C GLN A 33 -19.84 9.58 34.12
N ASN A 34 -18.55 9.21 34.22
CA ASN A 34 -18.11 7.88 34.65
C ASN A 34 -18.69 6.71 33.82
N VAL A 35 -19.03 6.97 32.55
CA VAL A 35 -19.72 6.00 31.68
C VAL A 35 -18.72 5.07 31.02
N ARG A 36 -18.96 3.76 31.07
CA ARG A 36 -18.17 2.78 30.32
C ARG A 36 -18.69 2.64 28.89
N ILE A 37 -17.81 2.86 27.92
CA ILE A 37 -18.07 2.75 26.49
C ILE A 37 -17.39 1.47 25.98
N LYS A 38 -18.10 0.68 25.18
CA LYS A 38 -17.51 -0.53 24.58
C LYS A 38 -16.46 -0.12 23.55
N MET A 39 -15.29 -0.75 23.63
CA MET A 39 -14.23 -0.62 22.62
C MET A 39 -14.75 -1.03 21.25
N THR A 40 -14.33 -0.30 20.23
CA THR A 40 -14.69 -0.48 18.82
C THR A 40 -13.45 -0.69 17.97
N LYS A 41 -13.66 -1.00 16.70
CA LYS A 41 -12.62 -1.14 15.68
C LYS A 41 -13.03 -0.33 14.45
N PRO A 42 -12.09 0.15 13.63
CA PRO A 42 -10.63 0.09 13.84
C PRO A 42 -10.14 1.07 14.91
N VAL A 43 -8.91 0.87 15.37
CA VAL A 43 -8.12 1.95 16.00
C VAL A 43 -7.49 2.75 14.87
N ARG A 44 -7.83 4.03 14.80
CA ARG A 44 -7.29 4.94 13.79
C ARG A 44 -6.10 5.70 14.33
N LYS A 45 -5.04 5.82 13.53
CA LYS A 45 -3.91 6.70 13.80
C LYS A 45 -3.68 7.60 12.60
N ARG A 46 -4.08 8.87 12.70
CA ARG A 46 -3.79 9.88 11.68
C ARG A 46 -2.41 10.48 11.94
N ILE A 47 -1.72 10.76 10.86
CA ILE A 47 -0.38 11.33 10.84
C ILE A 47 -0.49 12.59 9.99
N LEU A 48 -0.44 13.75 10.65
CA LEU A 48 -0.32 15.03 9.97
C LEU A 48 1.15 15.32 9.77
N ARG A 49 1.54 15.59 8.53
CA ARG A 49 2.92 15.81 8.15
C ARG A 49 3.13 17.29 7.88
N GLU A 50 4.04 17.90 8.62
CA GLU A 50 4.43 19.29 8.40
C GLU A 50 5.58 19.36 7.41
N GLU A 51 5.42 20.11 6.32
CA GLU A 51 6.51 20.38 5.37
C GLU A 51 7.55 21.29 6.03
N VAL A 52 8.81 20.86 5.98
CA VAL A 52 9.95 21.64 6.50
C VAL A 52 10.94 21.84 5.36
N GLY A 53 10.76 22.94 4.63
CA GLY A 53 11.64 23.40 3.54
C GLY A 53 11.78 22.41 2.37
N GLU A 54 12.86 22.53 1.61
CA GLU A 54 13.18 21.62 0.48
C GLU A 54 13.55 20.20 0.93
N SER A 55 13.74 19.97 2.24
CA SER A 55 14.17 18.69 2.83
C SER A 55 13.04 17.68 3.11
N GLY A 56 11.77 18.05 2.89
CA GLY A 56 10.62 17.16 3.09
C GLY A 56 9.90 17.34 4.44
N TYR A 57 9.22 16.31 4.93
CA TYR A 57 8.42 16.35 6.16
C TYR A 57 9.25 15.97 7.39
N GLN A 58 9.25 16.77 8.46
CA GLN A 58 10.02 16.47 9.69
C GLN A 58 9.20 16.35 10.98
N ASN A 59 8.05 17.01 11.08
CA ASN A 59 7.19 16.90 12.27
C ASN A 59 5.93 16.13 11.94
N ASN A 60 5.71 15.04 12.67
CA ASN A 60 4.48 14.28 12.62
C ASN A 60 3.64 14.61 13.86
N LEU A 61 2.44 15.17 13.65
CA LEU A 61 1.45 15.21 14.71
C LEU A 61 0.60 13.94 14.63
N TYR A 62 0.60 13.16 15.72
CA TYR A 62 -0.15 11.92 15.77
C TYR A 62 -1.51 12.15 16.43
N LEU A 63 -2.58 11.73 15.75
CA LEU A 63 -3.93 11.71 16.31
C LEU A 63 -4.41 10.28 16.37
N VAL A 64 -4.69 9.78 17.58
CA VAL A 64 -5.27 8.45 17.78
C VAL A 64 -6.77 8.62 17.98
N SER A 65 -7.59 7.80 17.31
CA SER A 65 -9.04 7.88 17.40
C SER A 65 -9.70 6.51 17.62
N PHE A 66 -10.72 6.48 18.48
CA PHE A 66 -11.64 5.35 18.63
C PHE A 66 -13.03 5.74 18.12
N PHE A 67 -13.67 4.83 17.39
CA PHE A 67 -15.03 5.06 16.91
C PHE A 67 -16.00 5.03 18.10
N VAL A 68 -16.82 6.04 18.25
CA VAL A 68 -17.82 6.06 19.32
C VAL A 68 -19.05 5.28 18.85
N PRO A 69 -19.61 4.33 19.63
CA PRO A 69 -20.81 3.63 19.23
C PRO A 69 -22.00 4.59 18.99
N PRO A 70 -22.86 4.37 17.98
CA PRO A 70 -23.94 5.29 17.61
C PRO A 70 -24.88 5.70 18.75
N LYS A 71 -25.12 4.80 19.71
CA LYS A 71 -25.96 5.07 20.88
C LYS A 71 -25.47 6.24 21.76
N PHE A 72 -24.22 6.67 21.61
CA PHE A 72 -23.64 7.79 22.34
C PHE A 72 -23.54 9.07 21.49
N PHE A 73 -24.01 9.09 20.23
CA PHE A 73 -23.85 10.26 19.35
C PHE A 73 -24.48 11.55 19.91
N ASN A 74 -25.56 11.43 20.68
CA ASN A 74 -26.23 12.58 21.31
C ASN A 74 -25.99 12.69 22.83
N THR A 75 -25.26 11.74 23.42
CA THR A 75 -25.10 11.61 24.88
C THR A 75 -23.69 11.21 25.27
N HIS A 76 -22.68 11.57 24.46
CA HIS A 76 -21.31 11.21 24.74
C HIS A 76 -20.82 11.94 25.99
N PRO A 77 -20.12 11.26 26.91
CA PRO A 77 -19.50 11.96 28.03
C PRO A 77 -18.28 12.75 27.54
N GLU A 78 -18.03 13.90 28.14
CA GLU A 78 -16.89 14.75 27.80
C GLU A 78 -15.58 14.12 28.31
N PRO A 79 -14.50 14.15 27.51
CA PRO A 79 -13.19 13.76 27.99
C PRO A 79 -12.70 14.67 29.13
N LEU A 80 -12.08 14.09 30.16
CA LEU A 80 -11.42 14.86 31.23
C LEU A 80 -9.97 15.23 30.87
N ASN A 81 -9.37 14.48 29.95
CA ASN A 81 -8.04 14.79 29.43
C ASN A 81 -8.12 15.92 28.40
N ASN A 82 -7.36 16.98 28.63
CA ASN A 82 -7.28 18.21 27.83
C ASN A 82 -6.68 18.04 26.43
N GLU A 83 -6.04 16.92 26.13
CA GLU A 83 -5.57 16.56 24.77
C GLU A 83 -6.52 15.58 24.07
N THR A 84 -7.71 15.34 24.63
CA THR A 84 -8.72 14.42 24.10
C THR A 84 -10.03 15.16 23.83
N PHE A 85 -10.62 14.96 22.66
CA PHE A 85 -11.83 15.64 22.23
C PHE A 85 -12.73 14.74 21.38
N ILE A 86 -13.99 15.16 21.21
CA ILE A 86 -14.94 14.51 20.30
C ILE A 86 -14.84 15.16 18.93
N GLU A 87 -14.80 14.33 17.90
CA GLU A 87 -14.64 14.73 16.52
C GLU A 87 -15.76 14.15 15.64
N LEU A 88 -16.41 15.04 14.90
CA LEU A 88 -17.32 14.69 13.81
C LEU A 88 -16.56 14.88 12.51
N GLU A 89 -16.38 13.80 11.78
CA GLU A 89 -15.63 13.79 10.52
C GLU A 89 -16.46 13.10 9.45
N SER A 90 -16.41 13.68 8.25
CA SER A 90 -16.88 13.09 7.00
C SER A 90 -15.79 13.35 5.96
N SER A 91 -15.22 12.30 5.38
CA SER A 91 -14.15 12.41 4.40
C SER A 91 -14.28 11.30 3.35
N TYR A 92 -13.94 11.62 2.11
CA TYR A 92 -13.68 10.63 1.07
C TYR A 92 -12.20 10.24 1.15
N VAL A 93 -11.90 8.95 1.05
CA VAL A 93 -10.53 8.43 1.21
C VAL A 93 -10.23 7.37 0.18
N TYR A 94 -8.97 7.31 -0.28
CA TYR A 94 -8.42 6.13 -0.93
C TYR A 94 -7.96 5.15 0.14
N ALA A 95 -8.39 3.89 0.05
CA ALA A 95 -8.06 2.84 1.01
C ALA A 95 -7.16 1.78 0.37
N PHE A 96 -6.04 1.47 1.03
CA PHE A 96 -5.13 0.41 0.64
C PHE A 96 -4.92 -0.58 1.79
N ASN A 97 -5.28 -1.84 1.58
CA ASN A 97 -5.17 -2.88 2.60
C ASN A 97 -3.80 -3.56 2.57
N PHE A 98 -3.31 -3.96 3.75
CA PHE A 98 -2.08 -4.73 3.87
C PHE A 98 -2.06 -5.62 5.11
N SER A 99 -1.32 -6.73 5.00
CA SER A 99 -1.11 -7.69 6.08
C SER A 99 0.19 -7.40 6.86
N GLY A 100 0.31 -8.03 8.03
CA GLY A 100 1.48 -7.95 8.89
C GLY A 100 1.36 -6.87 9.97
N TRP A 101 2.49 -6.59 10.63
CA TRP A 101 2.54 -5.57 11.67
C TRP A 101 2.73 -4.18 11.05
N ALA A 102 1.92 -3.22 11.51
CA ALA A 102 2.01 -1.83 11.12
C ALA A 102 3.06 -1.09 11.97
N TYR A 103 4.34 -1.43 11.79
CA TYR A 103 5.46 -0.65 12.30
C TYR A 103 5.77 0.51 11.35
N GLU A 104 6.46 1.54 11.85
CA GLU A 104 6.74 2.77 11.09
C GLU A 104 7.30 2.49 9.69
N SER A 105 8.32 1.64 9.56
CA SER A 105 8.92 1.30 8.26
C SER A 105 7.92 0.69 7.28
N ARG A 106 7.07 -0.23 7.76
CA ARG A 106 6.04 -0.88 6.94
C ARG A 106 4.95 0.11 6.55
N ILE A 107 4.55 0.98 7.46
CA ILE A 107 3.56 2.03 7.19
C ILE A 107 4.07 2.99 6.12
N THR A 108 5.31 3.46 6.25
CA THR A 108 5.95 4.33 5.26
C THR A 108 6.02 3.66 3.89
N GLU A 109 6.39 2.38 3.83
CA GLU A 109 6.38 1.61 2.58
C GLU A 109 4.98 1.53 1.95
N MET A 110 3.95 1.19 2.73
CA MET A 110 2.58 1.06 2.21
C MET A 110 1.97 2.41 1.84
N TYR A 111 2.27 3.47 2.59
CA TYR A 111 1.89 4.84 2.27
C TYR A 111 2.50 5.25 0.93
N ASN A 112 3.82 5.10 0.75
CA ASN A 112 4.49 5.46 -0.50
C ASN A 112 3.91 4.70 -1.69
N ASN A 113 3.62 3.40 -1.54
CA ASN A 113 2.99 2.63 -2.61
C ASN A 113 1.63 3.20 -3.04
N LEU A 114 0.79 3.61 -2.09
CA LEU A 114 -0.51 4.22 -2.41
C LEU A 114 -0.34 5.63 -2.98
N SER A 115 0.48 6.48 -2.34
CA SER A 115 0.68 7.86 -2.78
C SER A 115 1.30 7.93 -4.18
N ASP A 116 2.28 7.07 -4.46
CA ASP A 116 2.91 6.99 -5.78
C ASP A 116 1.88 6.59 -6.83
N PHE A 117 1.05 5.58 -6.56
CA PHE A 117 -0.02 5.16 -7.48
C PHE A 117 -1.03 6.29 -7.76
N LEU A 118 -1.46 7.02 -6.72
CA LEU A 118 -2.39 8.14 -6.86
C LEU A 118 -1.78 9.28 -7.68
N GLN A 119 -0.53 9.64 -7.43
CA GLN A 119 0.21 10.63 -8.23
C GLN A 119 0.41 10.15 -9.68
N GLU A 120 0.72 8.87 -9.88
CA GLU A 120 0.92 8.28 -11.21
C GLU A 120 -0.37 8.26 -12.05
N THR A 121 -1.53 8.24 -11.41
CA THR A 121 -2.85 8.18 -12.04
C THR A 121 -3.62 9.50 -11.95
N ASP A 122 -2.91 10.60 -11.64
CA ASP A 122 -3.43 11.96 -11.51
C ASP A 122 -4.68 12.04 -10.62
N GLN A 123 -4.70 11.25 -9.55
CA GLN A 123 -5.80 11.22 -8.59
C GLN A 123 -5.61 12.30 -7.52
N PRO A 124 -6.64 13.13 -7.25
CA PRO A 124 -6.53 14.23 -6.31
C PRO A 124 -6.45 13.70 -4.88
N MET A 125 -5.39 14.08 -4.14
CA MET A 125 -5.16 13.61 -2.78
C MET A 125 -4.56 14.69 -1.88
N VAL A 126 -4.90 14.65 -0.59
CA VAL A 126 -4.27 15.50 0.43
C VAL A 126 -2.97 14.85 0.87
N ALA A 127 -1.85 15.28 0.29
CA ALA A 127 -0.55 14.68 0.61
C ALA A 127 -0.12 14.94 2.06
N SER A 128 -0.48 16.07 2.67
CA SER A 128 -0.03 16.44 4.01
C SER A 128 -0.58 15.55 5.13
N GLU A 129 -1.54 14.65 4.86
CA GLU A 129 -2.05 13.74 5.87
C GLU A 129 -2.37 12.34 5.34
N PHE A 130 -2.26 11.35 6.22
CA PHE A 130 -2.79 10.02 5.99
C PHE A 130 -3.14 9.34 7.30
N SER A 131 -3.82 8.20 7.24
CA SER A 131 -4.18 7.45 8.44
C SER A 131 -3.94 5.95 8.31
N VAL A 132 -3.66 5.32 9.44
CA VAL A 132 -3.50 3.87 9.57
C VAL A 132 -4.67 3.32 10.37
N GLN A 133 -5.38 2.33 9.81
CA GLN A 133 -6.47 1.62 10.48
C GLN A 133 -6.00 0.26 10.96
N GLY A 134 -5.99 0.05 12.27
CA GLY A 134 -5.67 -1.23 12.89
C GLY A 134 -6.93 -1.95 13.37
N TYR A 135 -7.23 -3.11 12.80
CA TYR A 135 -8.43 -3.88 13.14
C TYR A 135 -8.18 -4.97 14.18
N ASP A 136 -6.92 -5.42 14.31
CA ASP A 136 -6.59 -6.60 15.12
C ASP A 136 -5.97 -6.28 16.47
N SER A 137 -6.22 -7.18 17.43
CA SER A 137 -5.65 -7.09 18.77
C SER A 137 -4.12 -7.12 18.71
N PRO A 138 -3.41 -6.46 19.64
CA PRO A 138 -1.96 -6.63 19.80
C PRO A 138 -1.51 -8.08 20.04
N ARG A 139 -2.42 -9.01 20.35
CA ARG A 139 -2.13 -10.44 20.52
C ARG A 139 -2.28 -11.27 19.23
N THR A 140 -2.82 -10.70 18.15
CA THR A 140 -2.99 -11.39 16.87
C THR A 140 -1.66 -11.44 16.13
N SER A 141 -1.10 -12.63 15.93
CA SER A 141 0.23 -12.81 15.31
C SER A 141 0.21 -13.03 13.78
N SER A 142 -0.90 -13.52 13.21
CA SER A 142 -1.03 -13.83 11.79
C SER A 142 -2.36 -13.33 11.21
N GLY A 143 -2.40 -13.04 9.91
CA GLY A 143 -3.64 -12.65 9.21
C GLY A 143 -4.19 -11.29 9.65
N ARG A 144 -3.31 -10.39 10.12
CA ARG A 144 -3.70 -9.03 10.51
C ARG A 144 -4.24 -8.27 9.30
N HIS A 145 -5.34 -7.54 9.48
CA HIS A 145 -5.88 -6.60 8.51
C HIS A 145 -5.55 -5.18 8.97
N ASN A 146 -4.84 -4.43 8.12
CA ASN A 146 -4.60 -3.01 8.32
C ASN A 146 -4.88 -2.27 7.02
N GLU A 147 -5.16 -0.97 7.12
CA GLU A 147 -5.34 -0.11 5.96
C GLU A 147 -4.53 1.18 6.10
N ILE A 148 -4.00 1.67 4.98
CA ILE A 148 -3.60 3.06 4.80
C ILE A 148 -4.77 3.79 4.13
N LEU A 149 -5.18 4.92 4.71
CA LEU A 149 -6.17 5.82 4.10
C LEU A 149 -5.51 7.16 3.78
N ILE A 150 -5.62 7.63 2.54
CA ILE A 150 -5.23 8.98 2.12
C ILE A 150 -6.49 9.74 1.73
N PRO A 151 -6.77 10.92 2.33
CA PRO A 151 -7.94 11.72 1.96
C PRO A 151 -7.90 12.18 0.50
N VAL A 152 -9.07 12.14 -0.13
CA VAL A 152 -9.30 12.74 -1.44
C VAL A 152 -9.31 14.25 -1.25
N ASP A 153 -8.60 14.98 -2.10
CA ASP A 153 -8.67 16.44 -2.10
C ASP A 153 -10.05 16.89 -2.60
N SER A 154 -10.86 17.44 -1.70
CA SER A 154 -12.24 17.84 -1.96
C SER A 154 -12.38 19.01 -2.92
N ASP A 155 -11.31 19.77 -3.14
CA ASP A 155 -11.30 20.91 -4.07
C ASP A 155 -11.33 20.44 -5.54
N PHE A 156 -11.10 19.15 -5.80
CA PHE A 156 -11.21 18.53 -7.12
C PHE A 156 -12.64 18.08 -7.51
N GLY A 157 -13.64 18.42 -6.70
CA GLY A 157 -15.04 18.02 -6.90
C GLY A 157 -15.36 16.64 -6.32
N GLU A 158 -16.65 16.29 -6.20
CA GLU A 158 -17.02 14.93 -5.82
C GLU A 158 -16.40 13.95 -6.81
N PRO A 159 -15.75 12.85 -6.35
CA PRO A 159 -15.24 11.84 -7.24
C PRO A 159 -16.39 11.28 -8.05
N THR A 160 -16.52 11.73 -9.29
CA THR A 160 -17.48 11.16 -10.22
C THR A 160 -16.98 9.75 -10.50
N CYS A 161 -17.76 8.74 -10.11
CA CYS A 161 -17.59 7.43 -10.72
C CYS A 161 -17.79 7.68 -12.22
N GLY A 162 -16.68 7.70 -12.97
CA GLY A 162 -16.76 7.73 -14.42
C GLY A 162 -17.69 6.60 -14.88
N PRO A 163 -18.38 6.76 -16.02
CA PRO A 163 -19.11 5.65 -16.59
C PRO A 163 -18.17 4.45 -16.58
N THR A 164 -18.62 3.33 -16.00
CA THR A 164 -17.89 2.08 -16.12
C THR A 164 -17.74 1.88 -17.62
N THR A 165 -16.54 2.12 -18.15
CA THR A 165 -16.29 1.94 -19.57
C THR A 165 -16.41 0.45 -19.78
N THR A 166 -17.61 0.01 -20.16
CA THR A 166 -17.90 -1.32 -20.70
C THR A 166 -17.32 -1.45 -22.11
N GLU A 167 -16.15 -0.84 -22.37
CA GLU A 167 -15.27 -1.39 -23.37
C GLU A 167 -14.69 -2.65 -22.72
N GLN A 168 -15.34 -3.78 -22.99
CA GLN A 168 -14.67 -5.07 -22.91
C GLN A 168 -13.35 -4.91 -23.66
N PRO A 169 -12.20 -4.97 -22.97
CA PRO A 169 -10.92 -4.97 -23.64
C PRO A 169 -10.94 -6.17 -24.58
N THR A 170 -10.75 -5.93 -25.88
CA THR A 170 -10.56 -6.99 -26.86
C THR A 170 -9.46 -7.90 -26.34
N MET A 171 -9.83 -9.16 -26.15
CA MET A 171 -9.11 -10.16 -25.37
C MET A 171 -7.61 -10.23 -25.71
N LEU A 172 -6.78 -9.93 -24.72
CA LEU A 172 -5.35 -10.19 -24.70
C LEU A 172 -4.96 -10.63 -23.27
N PRO A 173 -4.40 -11.84 -23.02
CA PRO A 173 -4.42 -13.11 -23.76
C PRO A 173 -5.64 -13.99 -23.38
N PRO A 174 -5.89 -15.10 -24.09
CA PRO A 174 -6.99 -16.00 -23.78
C PRO A 174 -6.74 -16.73 -22.46
N ASN A 175 -7.80 -17.21 -21.81
CA ASN A 175 -7.79 -18.16 -20.68
C ASN A 175 -7.89 -17.58 -19.25
N GLY A 176 -8.75 -16.58 -19.04
CA GLY A 176 -9.36 -16.36 -17.71
C GLY A 176 -8.45 -15.87 -16.59
N ILE A 177 -7.27 -15.32 -16.91
CA ILE A 177 -6.40 -14.65 -15.93
C ILE A 177 -6.89 -13.21 -15.77
N THR A 178 -7.68 -12.96 -14.73
CA THR A 178 -8.33 -11.66 -14.48
C THR A 178 -7.34 -10.51 -14.33
N GLN A 179 -6.10 -10.79 -13.91
CA GLN A 179 -5.04 -9.80 -13.78
C GLN A 179 -4.61 -9.21 -15.13
N CYS A 180 -4.74 -9.98 -16.22
CA CYS A 180 -4.42 -9.52 -17.57
C CYS A 180 -5.49 -8.56 -18.16
N LEU A 181 -6.62 -8.37 -17.47
CA LEU A 181 -7.65 -7.42 -17.90
C LEU A 181 -7.23 -5.96 -17.69
N ARG A 182 -6.33 -5.71 -16.72
CA ARG A 182 -5.91 -4.34 -16.33
C ARG A 182 -4.48 -4.02 -16.75
N ASN A 183 -3.64 -5.03 -16.89
CA ASN A 183 -2.23 -4.88 -17.23
C ASN A 183 -1.89 -5.86 -18.34
N GLU A 184 -1.13 -5.39 -19.34
CA GLU A 184 -0.73 -6.22 -20.46
C GLU A 184 0.07 -7.44 -19.98
N CYS A 185 -0.20 -8.60 -20.59
CA CYS A 185 0.46 -9.86 -20.30
C CYS A 185 1.18 -10.42 -21.52
N PRO A 186 2.30 -11.15 -21.32
CA PRO A 186 2.87 -11.94 -22.40
C PRO A 186 1.86 -12.96 -22.89
N THR A 187 1.76 -13.12 -24.20
CA THR A 187 0.89 -14.15 -24.79
C THR A 187 1.45 -15.54 -24.52
N TYR A 188 0.58 -16.54 -24.48
CA TYR A 188 1.01 -17.93 -24.37
C TYR A 188 0.02 -18.85 -25.07
N THR A 189 0.50 -20.03 -25.46
CA THR A 189 -0.32 -21.09 -26.03
C THR A 189 -0.29 -22.30 -25.10
N GLU A 190 -1.45 -22.85 -24.76
CA GLU A 190 -1.50 -24.13 -24.03
C GLU A 190 -1.19 -25.26 -25.01
N ARG A 191 -0.12 -26.02 -24.74
CA ARG A 191 0.35 -27.10 -25.62
C ARG A 191 -0.34 -28.42 -25.31
N SER A 192 -0.53 -28.72 -24.03
CA SER A 192 -1.20 -29.94 -23.55
C SER A 192 -1.63 -29.80 -22.10
N SER A 193 -2.49 -30.71 -21.63
CA SER A 193 -2.85 -30.83 -20.22
C SER A 193 -2.29 -32.12 -19.65
N LEU A 194 -1.60 -32.04 -18.51
CA LEU A 194 -1.15 -33.21 -17.73
C LEU A 194 -2.24 -33.68 -16.75
N SER A 195 -3.13 -32.78 -16.34
CA SER A 195 -4.35 -33.07 -15.57
C SER A 195 -5.32 -31.88 -15.67
N ASP A 196 -6.52 -31.99 -15.09
CA ASP A 196 -7.52 -30.92 -14.99
C ASP A 196 -7.00 -29.63 -14.31
N ARG A 197 -5.87 -29.71 -13.59
CA ARG A 197 -5.26 -28.58 -12.89
C ARG A 197 -3.84 -28.25 -13.35
N ILE A 198 -3.28 -29.01 -14.29
CA ILE A 198 -1.89 -28.86 -14.72
C ILE A 198 -1.85 -28.79 -16.24
N VAL A 199 -1.53 -27.61 -16.76
CA VAL A 199 -1.40 -27.33 -18.19
C VAL A 199 0.05 -27.00 -18.53
N ILE A 200 0.51 -27.51 -19.67
CA ILE A 200 1.79 -27.13 -20.27
C ILE A 200 1.53 -25.92 -21.15
N ARG A 201 2.23 -24.83 -20.85
CA ARG A 201 2.13 -23.56 -21.58
C ARG A 201 3.44 -23.24 -22.24
N GLU A 202 3.36 -22.76 -23.48
CA GLU A 202 4.46 -22.12 -24.17
C GLU A 202 4.20 -20.62 -24.18
N VAL A 203 5.03 -19.87 -23.46
CA VAL A 203 4.96 -18.41 -23.42
C VAL A 203 5.64 -17.84 -24.66
N SER A 204 5.01 -16.87 -25.31
CA SER A 204 5.57 -16.21 -26.50
C SER A 204 6.90 -15.57 -26.17
N ALA A 205 7.86 -15.68 -27.09
CA ALA A 205 9.11 -14.96 -27.00
C ALA A 205 8.83 -13.45 -26.89
N GLY A 206 9.55 -12.79 -25.98
CA GLY A 206 9.40 -11.37 -25.74
C GLY A 206 10.59 -10.82 -24.97
N VAL A 207 10.74 -9.51 -25.03
CA VAL A 207 11.71 -8.73 -24.29
C VAL A 207 11.19 -8.50 -22.88
N TYR A 208 12.08 -8.69 -21.91
CA TYR A 208 11.84 -8.45 -20.49
C TYR A 208 12.93 -7.55 -19.92
N ALA A 209 12.55 -6.51 -19.18
CA ALA A 209 13.49 -5.81 -18.32
C ALA A 209 13.79 -6.70 -17.12
N SER A 210 15.05 -7.09 -16.95
CA SER A 210 15.43 -8.10 -15.96
C SER A 210 16.56 -7.63 -15.07
N LYS A 211 16.49 -7.96 -13.78
CA LYS A 211 17.56 -7.71 -12.82
C LYS A 211 17.79 -8.93 -11.94
N ARG A 212 19.06 -9.30 -11.79
CA ARG A 212 19.49 -10.40 -10.91
C ARG A 212 19.87 -9.85 -9.53
N SER A 213 19.48 -10.58 -8.50
CA SER A 213 19.92 -10.36 -7.13
C SER A 213 21.30 -10.96 -6.91
N THR A 214 22.06 -10.32 -6.04
CA THR A 214 23.30 -10.86 -5.47
C THR A 214 23.02 -11.57 -4.15
N THR A 215 21.85 -11.33 -3.54
CA THR A 215 21.39 -12.00 -2.33
C THR A 215 20.47 -13.20 -2.60
N CYS A 216 20.45 -14.16 -1.67
CA CYS A 216 19.43 -15.22 -1.57
C CYS A 216 18.34 -14.93 -0.53
N ASN A 217 18.41 -13.79 0.17
CA ASN A 217 17.36 -13.38 1.09
C ASN A 217 16.20 -12.77 0.29
N MET A 218 15.10 -13.51 0.18
CA MET A 218 13.90 -13.09 -0.57
C MET A 218 13.35 -11.73 -0.13
N SER A 219 13.43 -11.39 1.17
CA SER A 219 12.96 -10.10 1.67
C SER A 219 13.80 -8.93 1.15
N ALA A 220 15.09 -9.15 0.86
CA ALA A 220 15.99 -8.14 0.30
C ALA A 220 15.97 -8.09 -1.24
N VAL A 221 15.44 -9.12 -1.90
CA VAL A 221 15.33 -9.19 -3.36
C VAL A 221 14.44 -8.05 -3.89
N MET A 222 13.42 -7.65 -3.14
CA MET A 222 12.53 -6.54 -3.52
C MET A 222 13.31 -5.24 -3.74
N ASP A 223 14.12 -4.85 -2.76
CA ASP A 223 14.93 -3.62 -2.84
C ASP A 223 16.01 -3.72 -3.92
N GLU A 224 16.65 -4.89 -4.03
CA GLU A 224 17.77 -5.07 -4.95
C GLU A 224 17.33 -5.13 -6.41
N THR A 225 16.17 -5.76 -6.68
CA THR A 225 15.75 -6.11 -8.04
C THR A 225 14.48 -5.42 -8.48
N TYR A 226 13.42 -5.42 -7.67
CA TYR A 226 12.12 -4.87 -8.05
C TYR A 226 12.16 -3.35 -8.13
N MET A 227 12.65 -2.66 -7.08
CA MET A 227 12.61 -1.19 -7.04
C MET A 227 13.40 -0.55 -8.21
N PRO A 228 14.59 -1.05 -8.60
CA PRO A 228 15.28 -0.56 -9.79
C PRO A 228 14.53 -0.80 -11.10
N LEU A 229 13.87 -1.96 -11.25
CA LEU A 229 13.03 -2.23 -12.43
C LEU A 229 11.80 -1.33 -12.45
N ARG A 230 11.15 -1.11 -11.30
CA ARG A 230 10.04 -0.16 -11.16
C ARG A 230 10.49 1.25 -11.56
N LYS A 231 11.64 1.74 -11.06
CA LYS A 231 12.21 3.03 -11.47
C LYS A 231 12.45 3.11 -12.98
N TYR A 232 12.93 2.03 -13.60
CA TYR A 232 13.09 1.96 -15.06
C TYR A 232 11.75 2.13 -15.80
N PHE A 233 10.67 1.47 -15.36
CA PHE A 233 9.32 1.67 -15.93
C PHE A 233 8.76 3.07 -15.63
N LEU A 234 9.14 3.68 -14.52
CA LEU A 234 8.74 5.04 -14.14
C LEU A 234 9.52 6.16 -14.85
N GLY A 235 10.37 5.84 -15.83
CA GLY A 235 11.10 6.82 -16.62
C GLY A 235 12.59 6.94 -16.30
N SER A 236 13.14 6.11 -15.42
CA SER A 236 14.60 5.99 -15.25
C SER A 236 15.23 5.12 -16.34
N ASN A 237 14.95 5.45 -17.60
CA ASN A 237 15.44 4.80 -18.81
C ASN A 237 15.98 5.82 -19.80
N SER A 238 16.71 5.36 -20.82
CA SER A 238 17.42 6.19 -21.80
C SER A 238 16.56 7.25 -22.49
N GLU A 239 15.25 7.00 -22.58
CA GLU A 239 14.30 7.87 -23.26
C GLU A 239 13.43 8.70 -22.30
N ARG A 240 13.65 8.56 -20.98
CA ARG A 240 12.81 9.18 -19.93
C ARG A 240 11.32 8.86 -20.07
N LEU A 241 10.99 7.72 -20.67
CA LEU A 241 9.62 7.32 -20.97
C LEU A 241 8.99 6.57 -19.79
N ARG A 242 7.77 6.94 -19.42
CA ARG A 242 6.96 6.10 -18.54
C ARG A 242 6.37 4.93 -19.35
N ILE A 243 6.77 3.73 -18.97
CA ILE A 243 6.33 2.47 -19.58
C ILE A 243 5.19 1.91 -18.70
N PRO A 244 4.01 1.58 -19.26
CA PRO A 244 2.92 0.95 -18.51
C PRO A 244 3.37 -0.35 -17.86
N ALA A 245 2.94 -0.57 -16.62
CA ALA A 245 3.22 -1.80 -15.91
C ALA A 245 2.52 -3.00 -16.57
N THR A 246 3.23 -4.11 -16.65
CA THR A 246 2.76 -5.39 -17.18
C THR A 246 2.70 -6.43 -16.06
N VAL A 247 1.94 -7.50 -16.29
CA VAL A 247 1.85 -8.63 -15.36
C VAL A 247 1.98 -9.95 -16.13
N PRO A 248 2.41 -11.06 -15.51
CA PRO A 248 2.94 -11.16 -14.17
C PRO A 248 4.38 -10.63 -14.07
N ILE A 249 4.78 -10.29 -12.86
CA ILE A 249 6.20 -10.09 -12.52
C ILE A 249 6.81 -11.48 -12.33
N LEU A 250 7.80 -11.81 -13.16
CA LEU A 250 8.45 -13.10 -13.10
C LEU A 250 9.57 -13.08 -12.07
N GLN A 251 9.51 -14.00 -11.10
CA GLN A 251 10.58 -14.25 -10.15
C GLN A 251 11.19 -15.61 -10.44
N LEU A 252 12.39 -15.62 -11.01
CA LEU A 252 13.09 -16.84 -11.40
C LEU A 252 14.21 -17.14 -10.42
N GLY A 253 14.28 -18.39 -9.93
CA GLY A 253 15.45 -18.86 -9.19
C GLY A 253 16.62 -19.11 -10.16
N VAL A 254 17.75 -18.45 -9.93
CA VAL A 254 18.96 -18.57 -10.76
C VAL A 254 20.07 -19.23 -9.94
N ARG A 255 20.63 -20.32 -10.44
CA ARG A 255 21.82 -20.92 -9.81
C ARG A 255 23.06 -20.09 -10.16
N PRO A 256 23.82 -19.58 -9.17
CA PRO A 256 25.04 -18.84 -9.45
C PRO A 256 26.12 -19.75 -10.06
N GLU A 257 26.94 -19.21 -10.96
CA GLU A 257 28.03 -19.95 -11.65
C GLU A 257 29.08 -20.50 -10.68
N ARG A 258 29.26 -19.83 -9.53
CA ARG A 258 30.03 -20.34 -8.39
C ARG A 258 29.07 -20.54 -7.24
N VAL A 259 28.82 -21.80 -6.90
CA VAL A 259 28.03 -22.18 -5.73
C VAL A 259 28.85 -21.82 -4.49
N SER A 260 28.52 -20.71 -3.81
CA SER A 260 29.04 -20.49 -2.47
C SER A 260 28.36 -21.48 -1.52
N ALA A 261 29.07 -21.93 -0.48
CA ALA A 261 28.50 -22.84 0.54
C ALA A 261 27.24 -22.27 1.25
N SER A 262 26.95 -20.98 1.07
CA SER A 262 25.86 -20.25 1.71
C SER A 262 24.62 -20.01 0.83
N CYS A 263 24.65 -20.30 -0.47
CA CYS A 263 23.61 -19.85 -1.40
C CYS A 263 23.34 -20.86 -2.54
N ASN A 264 22.20 -21.55 -2.48
CA ASN A 264 21.81 -22.52 -3.52
C ASN A 264 21.25 -21.86 -4.79
N PHE A 265 20.58 -20.71 -4.65
CA PHE A 265 20.05 -19.93 -5.77
C PHE A 265 19.93 -18.46 -5.37
N THR A 266 20.19 -17.57 -6.32
CA THR A 266 19.76 -16.17 -6.28
C THR A 266 18.47 -16.01 -7.08
N TYR A 267 17.99 -14.79 -7.24
CA TYR A 267 16.75 -14.53 -7.93
C TYR A 267 16.95 -13.57 -9.09
N GLN A 268 16.18 -13.75 -10.15
CA GLN A 268 16.02 -12.77 -11.21
C GLN A 268 14.57 -12.30 -11.22
N THR A 269 14.40 -11.00 -11.14
CA THR A 269 13.10 -10.35 -11.33
C THR A 269 13.03 -9.87 -12.77
N SER A 270 11.94 -10.17 -13.47
CA SER A 270 11.74 -9.82 -14.88
C SER A 270 10.35 -9.24 -15.09
N PHE A 271 10.28 -8.04 -15.68
CA PHE A 271 9.04 -7.36 -16.06
C PHE A 271 8.89 -7.45 -17.57
N TYR A 272 7.72 -7.88 -18.05
CA TYR A 272 7.45 -7.93 -19.48
C TYR A 272 7.43 -6.51 -20.06
N ILE A 273 8.10 -6.29 -21.19
CA ILE A 273 8.00 -4.99 -21.87
C ILE A 273 6.69 -4.99 -22.68
N PRO A 274 5.83 -3.97 -22.59
CA PRO A 274 4.62 -3.88 -23.41
C PRO A 274 4.90 -4.04 -24.90
N GLU A 275 3.96 -4.61 -25.66
CA GLU A 275 4.08 -4.96 -27.08
C GLU A 275 4.59 -3.78 -27.91
N ARG A 276 4.10 -2.57 -27.62
CA ARG A 276 4.49 -1.33 -28.29
C ARG A 276 5.98 -0.99 -28.19
N TYR A 277 6.69 -1.55 -27.20
CA TYR A 277 8.11 -1.33 -26.95
C TYR A 277 8.97 -2.57 -27.22
N GLN A 278 8.39 -3.68 -27.68
CA GLN A 278 9.12 -4.94 -27.90
C GLN A 278 10.24 -4.82 -28.95
N LYS A 279 10.06 -3.98 -29.98
CA LYS A 279 11.05 -3.81 -31.06
C LYS A 279 12.25 -2.95 -30.66
N ALA A 280 12.02 -1.95 -29.80
CA ALA A 280 13.02 -0.96 -29.40
C ALA A 280 12.76 -0.56 -27.93
N PRO A 281 13.08 -1.45 -26.97
CA PRO A 281 12.90 -1.14 -25.55
C PRO A 281 13.88 -0.03 -25.13
N PRO A 282 13.45 0.98 -24.36
CA PRO A 282 14.37 1.95 -23.78
C PRO A 282 15.47 1.23 -22.99
N THR A 283 16.73 1.65 -23.08
CA THR A 283 17.81 1.03 -22.30
C THR A 283 17.86 1.63 -20.89
N ARG A 284 18.62 1.00 -19.98
CA ARG A 284 18.92 1.60 -18.68
C ARG A 284 19.66 2.93 -18.89
N MET A 285 19.42 3.93 -18.04
CA MET A 285 20.29 5.10 -17.95
C MET A 285 21.70 4.66 -17.52
N THR A 286 22.72 5.11 -18.25
CA THR A 286 24.15 4.93 -17.93
C THR A 286 24.54 5.70 -16.69
#